data_AF-A0A973LH35-F1
#
_entry.id   AF-A0A973LH35-F1
#
_cell.length_a   1.000
_cell.length_b   1.000
_cell.length_c   1.000
_cell.angle_alpha   90.00
_cell.angle_beta   90.00
_cell.angle_gamma   90.00
#
_symmetry.space_group_name_H-M   'P 1'
#
loop_
_entity.id
_entity.type
_entity.pdbx_description
1 polymer ?
#
loop_
_entity_poly.entity_id
_entity_poly.type
_entity_poly.pdbx_seq_one_letter_code
_entity_poly.pdbx_strand_id
1 'polypeptide(L)' 'MSPISCPCAALRPAAVINAEIRDLVRRTRVWDEEALDALARLQAEWRAAVAREATLAA' A
#
# COMPACT_ATOMS: atom_id res chain seq x y z
N MET A 1 16.92 -27.78 6.79
CA MET A 1 16.83 -26.78 5.69
C MET A 1 15.68 -25.85 6.02
N SER A 2 15.98 -24.69 6.61
CA SER A 2 14.96 -23.66 6.85
C SER A 2 14.76 -22.88 5.56
N PRO A 3 13.53 -22.76 5.02
CA PRO A 3 13.30 -21.79 3.97
C PRO A 3 13.52 -20.42 4.60
N ILE A 4 14.49 -19.68 4.08
CA ILE A 4 14.56 -18.23 4.31
C ILE A 4 13.27 -17.70 3.72
N SER A 5 12.25 -17.58 4.57
CA SER A 5 11.06 -16.80 4.28
C SER A 5 11.56 -15.36 4.25
N CYS A 6 12.09 -14.96 3.09
CA CYS A 6 12.36 -13.57 2.83
C CYS A 6 11.04 -12.86 3.12
N PRO A 7 10.98 -11.86 4.03
CA PRO A 7 9.73 -11.22 4.42
C PRO A 7 9.15 -10.33 3.31
N CYS A 8 9.54 -10.59 2.05
CA CYS A 8 8.94 -10.12 0.84
C CYS A 8 7.55 -10.73 0.63
N ALA A 9 6.68 -10.67 1.65
CA ALA A 9 5.24 -10.56 1.39
C ALA A 9 5.14 -9.47 0.32
N ALA A 10 4.82 -9.89 -0.92
CA ALA A 10 5.22 -9.24 -2.16
C ALA A 10 5.26 -7.71 -2.03
N LEU A 11 6.46 -7.14 -1.98
CA LEU A 11 6.63 -5.72 -1.70
C LEU A 11 6.05 -4.94 -2.87
N ARG A 12 4.86 -4.37 -2.67
CA ARG A 12 4.14 -3.64 -3.70
C ARG A 12 4.77 -2.26 -3.92
N PRO A 13 5.04 -1.85 -5.17
CA PRO A 13 5.54 -0.51 -5.46
C PRO A 13 4.55 0.57 -5.03
N ALA A 14 5.05 1.75 -4.65
CA ALA A 14 4.25 2.90 -4.26
C ALA A 14 3.28 3.31 -5.39
N ALA A 15 3.70 3.21 -6.64
CA ALA A 15 2.85 3.49 -7.80
C ALA A 15 1.62 2.57 -7.88
N VAL A 16 1.77 1.28 -7.55
CA VAL A 16 0.68 0.30 -7.58
C VAL A 16 -0.32 0.56 -6.46
N ILE A 17 0.17 0.83 -5.24
CA ILE A 17 -0.70 1.13 -4.10
C ILE A 17 -1.46 2.45 -4.33
N ASN A 18 -0.79 3.46 -4.90
CA ASN A 18 -1.45 4.73 -5.25
C ASN A 18 -2.52 4.56 -6.34
N ALA A 19 -2.34 3.64 -7.29
CA ALA A 19 -3.37 3.32 -8.27
C ALA A 19 -4.61 2.69 -7.61
N GLU A 20 -4.42 1.83 -6.61
CA GLU A 20 -5.53 1.26 -5.82
C GLU A 20 -6.23 2.30 -4.94
N ILE A 21 -5.49 3.23 -4.32
CA ILE A 21 -6.09 4.37 -3.61
C ILE A 21 -6.99 5.17 -4.56
N ARG A 22 -6.51 5.46 -5.78
CA ARG A 22 -7.29 6.19 -6.79
C ARG A 22 -8.51 5.40 -7.24
N ASP A 23 -8.39 4.08 -7.40
CA ASP A 23 -9.52 3.22 -7.74
C ASP A 23 -10.57 3.21 -6.62
N LEU A 24 -10.14 3.05 -5.36
CA LEU A 24 -11.00 3.11 -4.18
C LEU A 24 -11.77 4.43 -4.15
N VAL A 25 -11.07 5.56 -4.27
CA VAL A 25 -11.71 6.88 -4.27
C VAL A 25 -12.71 7.04 -5.42
N ARG A 26 -12.41 6.48 -6.60
CA ARG A 26 -13.29 6.55 -7.77
C ARG A 26 -14.57 5.71 -7.61
N ARG A 27 -14.46 4.52 -7.03
CA ARG A 27 -15.59 3.59 -6.87
C ARG A 27 -16.46 3.90 -5.64
N THR A 28 -15.87 4.49 -4.60
CA THR A 28 -16.55 4.78 -3.35
C THR A 28 -17.47 6.00 -3.51
N ARG A 29 -18.78 5.76 -3.38
CA ARG A 29 -19.81 6.81 -3.43
C ARG A 29 -20.22 7.30 -2.03
N VAL A 30 -20.12 6.42 -1.03
CA VAL A 30 -20.40 6.71 0.37
C VAL A 30 -19.16 6.33 1.17
N TRP A 31 -18.70 7.25 2.00
CA TRP A 31 -17.54 7.05 2.87
C TRP A 31 -18.00 6.68 4.27
N ASP A 32 -18.22 5.38 4.48
CA ASP A 32 -18.45 4.78 5.78
C ASP A 32 -17.13 4.41 6.48
N GLU A 33 -17.22 3.89 7.70
CA GLU A 33 -16.04 3.50 8.50
C GLU A 33 -15.19 2.44 7.78
N GLU A 34 -15.80 1.48 7.10
CA GLU A 34 -15.07 0.45 6.35
C GLU A 34 -14.27 1.04 5.19
N ALA A 35 -14.86 1.95 4.41
CA ALA A 35 -14.17 2.63 3.33
C ALA A 35 -13.01 3.50 3.85
N LEU A 36 -13.21 4.17 4.99
CA LEU A 36 -12.18 4.97 5.65
C LEU A 36 -11.03 4.11 6.16
N ASP A 37 -11.32 2.96 6.75
CA ASP A 37 -10.31 1.99 7.21
C ASP A 37 -9.52 1.39 6.05
N ALA A 38 -10.20 1.05 4.95
CA ALA A 38 -9.55 0.57 3.73
C ALA A 38 -8.61 1.63 3.15
N LEU A 39 -9.03 2.90 3.12
CA LEU A 39 -8.19 4.01 2.67
C LEU A 39 -7.00 4.23 3.60
N ALA A 40 -7.21 4.22 4.92
CA ALA A 40 -6.16 4.42 5.92
C ALA A 40 -5.08 3.32 5.82
N ARG A 41 -5.50 2.07 5.62
CA ARG A 41 -4.59 0.95 5.39
C ARG A 41 -3.77 1.14 4.13
N LEU A 42 -4.40 1.45 2.99
CA LEU A 42 -3.69 1.69 1.73
C LEU A 42 -2.72 2.88 1.84
N GLN A 43 -3.08 3.94 2.57
CA GLN A 43 -2.19 5.08 2.81
C GLN A 43 -1.00 4.71 3.69
N ALA A 44 -1.17 3.85 4.69
CA ALA A 44 -0.06 3.34 5.50
C ALA A 44 0.90 2.49 4.66
N GLU A 45 0.36 1.58 3.84
CA GLU A 45 1.15 0.76 2.92
C GLU A 45 1.91 1.62 1.89
N TRP A 46 1.24 2.64 1.33
CA TRP A 46 1.87 3.56 0.38
C TRP A 46 3.02 4.34 1.01
N ARG A 47 2.84 4.89 2.22
CA ARG A 47 3.92 5.60 2.93
C ARG A 47 5.12 4.70 3.21
N ALA A 48 4.88 3.45 3.60
CA ALA A 48 5.96 2.48 3.80
C ALA A 48 6.69 2.15 2.50
N ALA A 49 5.96 2.02 1.38
CA ALA A 49 6.55 1.80 0.06
C ALA A 49 7.39 3.01 -0.40
N VAL A 50 6.88 4.22 -0.27
CA VAL A 50 7.61 5.46 -0.60
C VAL A 50 8.89 5.58 0.22
N ALA A 51 8.82 5.36 1.53
CA ALA A 51 9.99 5.43 2.40
C ALA A 51 11.07 4.42 1.98
N ARG A 52 10.67 3.20 1.63
CA ARG A 52 11.60 2.17 1.13
C ARG A 52 12.21 2.53 -0.22
N GLU A 53 11.40 3.00 -1.17
CA GLU A 53 11.88 3.41 -2.49
C GLU A 53 12.85 4.59 -2.39
N ALA A 54 12.58 5.55 -1.50
CA ALA A 54 13.48 6.66 -1.21
C ALA A 54 14.83 6.17 -0.63
N THR A 55 14.81 5.21 0.30
CA THR A 55 16.03 4.60 0.86
C THR A 55 16.83 3.83 -0.19
N LEU A 56 16.18 3.18 -1.15
CA LEU A 56 16.87 2.43 -2.21
C LEU A 56 17.46 3.34 -3.31
N ALA A 57 16.96 4.56 -3.43
CA ALA A 57 17.43 5.56 -4.39
C ALA A 57 18.56 6.46 -3.85
N ALA A 58 18.84 6.40 -2.55
CA ALA A 58 19.90 7.15 -1.85
C ALA A 58 21.20 6.35 -1.79
#